data_AF-A0A974YTP5-F1
#
_entry.id   AF-A0A974YTP5-F1
#
_cell.length_a   1.000
_cell.length_b   1.000
_cell.length_c   1.000
_cell.angle_alpha   90.00
_cell.angle_beta   90.00
_cell.angle_gamma   90.00
#
_symmetry.space_group_name_H-M   'P 1'
#
loop_
_entity.id
_entity.type
_entity.pdbx_description
1 polymer ?
#
loop_
_entity_poly.entity_id
_entity_poly.type
_entity_poly.pdbx_seq_one_letter_code
_entity_poly.pdbx_strand_id
1 'polypeptide(L)'
;MQIEEKHIDFIEKSLKLYGVQSESLREDLVDHICTYIESQDGNDFNALYQEALQKFGGYASFQNLQLESNFQKIEQQMTVLSKLQFIGGLLLIILLVLGFIFKIMHWPYANLFMLLSCAVLVMFLAPVSLYGRYKKSIHKFS
;
A
#
# COMPACT_ATOMS: atom_id res chain seq x y z
N MET A 1 36.74 -4.30 -5.42
CA MET A 1 37.08 -4.17 -3.97
C MET A 1 36.14 -5.06 -3.16
N GLN A 2 36.56 -5.71 -2.06
CA GLN A 2 35.61 -6.41 -1.17
C GLN A 2 35.02 -5.42 -0.15
N ILE A 3 33.70 -5.46 0.03
CA ILE A 3 33.01 -4.56 0.96
C ILE A 3 33.00 -5.17 2.37
N GLU A 4 33.46 -4.41 3.36
CA GLU A 4 33.35 -4.75 4.79
C GLU A 4 31.99 -4.34 5.36
N GLU A 5 31.53 -5.00 6.43
CA GLU A 5 30.27 -4.67 7.13
C GLU A 5 30.17 -3.19 7.53
N LYS A 6 31.30 -2.53 7.82
CA LYS A 6 31.35 -1.10 8.16
C LYS A 6 30.90 -0.20 7.00
N HIS A 7 31.19 -0.58 5.77
CA HIS A 7 30.77 0.15 4.57
C HIS A 7 29.28 -0.04 4.30
N ILE A 8 28.75 -1.23 4.56
CA ILE A 8 27.32 -1.53 4.45
C ILE A 8 26.51 -0.69 5.45
N ASP A 9 26.94 -0.66 6.72
CA ASP A 9 26.32 0.15 7.77
C ASP A 9 26.39 1.66 7.44
N PHE A 10 27.47 2.13 6.83
CA PHE A 10 27.58 3.50 6.35
C PHE A 10 26.56 3.82 5.24
N ILE A 11 26.43 2.95 4.23
CA ILE A 11 25.48 3.13 3.13
C ILE A 11 24.05 3.14 3.66
N GLU A 12 23.72 2.19 4.54
CA GLU A 12 22.38 2.08 5.12
C GLU A 12 22.02 3.33 5.93
N LYS A 13 22.91 3.78 6.83
CA LYS A 13 22.71 5.00 7.62
C LYS A 13 22.57 6.23 6.74
N SER A 14 23.37 6.34 5.67
CA SER A 14 23.28 7.45 4.73
C SER A 14 21.92 7.46 4.03
N LEU A 15 21.49 6.35 3.44
CA LEU A 15 20.17 6.25 2.79
C LEU A 15 19.02 6.60 3.74
N LYS A 16 19.11 6.15 5.00
CA LYS A 16 18.12 6.49 6.04
C LYS A 16 18.11 7.98 6.37
N LEU A 17 19.28 8.61 6.51
CA LEU A 17 19.42 10.05 6.77
C LEU A 17 18.86 10.91 5.63
N TYR A 18 19.03 10.48 4.39
CA TYR A 18 18.52 11.19 3.20
C TYR A 18 17.06 10.86 2.85
N GLY A 19 16.32 10.20 3.75
CA GLY A 19 14.86 10.08 3.66
C GLY A 19 14.36 8.83 2.92
N VAL A 20 15.19 7.79 2.75
CA VAL A 20 14.71 6.47 2.33
C VAL A 20 14.06 5.76 3.51
N GLN A 21 12.75 5.92 3.64
CA GLN A 21 11.98 5.37 4.77
C GLN A 21 11.56 3.91 4.55
N SER A 22 11.30 3.53 3.29
CA SER A 22 10.94 2.16 2.93
C SER A 22 12.13 1.22 3.20
N GLU A 23 11.94 0.27 4.12
CA GLU A 23 12.94 -0.73 4.50
C GLU A 23 13.32 -1.61 3.32
N SER A 24 12.33 -2.16 2.59
CA SER A 24 12.59 -3.01 1.43
C SER A 24 13.36 -2.27 0.33
N LEU A 25 13.04 -0.99 0.08
CA LEU A 25 13.80 -0.21 -0.91
C LEU A 25 15.21 0.07 -0.41
N ARG A 26 15.39 0.33 0.89
CA ARG A 26 16.72 0.57 1.46
C ARG A 26 17.60 -0.67 1.30
N GLU A 27 17.07 -1.85 1.57
CA GLU A 27 17.77 -3.13 1.37
C GLU A 27 18.16 -3.33 -0.09
N ASP A 28 17.21 -3.15 -1.03
CA ASP A 28 17.48 -3.26 -2.47
C ASP A 28 18.56 -2.27 -2.93
N LEU A 29 18.51 -1.02 -2.44
CA LEU A 29 19.51 0.01 -2.78
C LEU A 29 20.88 -0.31 -2.19
N VAL A 30 20.95 -0.80 -0.95
CA VAL A 30 22.20 -1.24 -0.33
C VAL A 30 22.81 -2.36 -1.17
N ASP A 31 22.03 -3.37 -1.55
CA ASP A 31 22.49 -4.51 -2.34
C ASP A 31 23.03 -4.09 -3.72
N HIS A 32 22.29 -3.21 -4.42
CA HIS A 32 22.69 -2.69 -5.72
C HIS A 32 23.94 -1.78 -5.65
N ILE A 33 24.05 -0.94 -4.62
CA ILE A 33 25.23 -0.10 -4.42
C ILE A 33 26.43 -0.97 -4.08
N CYS A 34 26.27 -1.99 -3.24
CA CYS A 34 27.34 -2.92 -2.89
C CYS A 34 27.84 -3.69 -4.12
N THR A 35 26.91 -4.31 -4.87
CA THR A 35 27.23 -5.04 -6.10
C THR A 35 27.95 -4.15 -7.12
N TYR A 36 27.53 -2.89 -7.25
CA TYR A 36 28.19 -1.95 -8.16
C TYR A 36 29.61 -1.62 -7.72
N ILE A 37 29.84 -1.32 -6.44
CA ILE A 37 31.19 -1.03 -5.90
C ILE A 37 32.10 -2.26 -6.02
N GLU A 38 31.58 -3.46 -5.79
CA GLU A 38 32.34 -4.71 -5.95
C GLU A 38 32.76 -4.96 -7.39
N SER A 39 31.91 -4.60 -8.36
CA SER A 39 32.18 -4.76 -9.80
C SER A 39 33.23 -3.81 -10.36
N GLN A 40 33.62 -2.77 -9.62
CA GLN A 40 34.57 -1.76 -10.08
C GLN A 40 35.98 -2.02 -9.51
N ASP A 41 36.99 -1.90 -10.39
CA ASP A 41 38.41 -2.02 -10.06
C ASP A 41 39.00 -0.70 -9.51
N GLY A 42 38.33 -0.12 -8.51
CA GLY A 42 38.76 1.11 -7.81
C GLY A 42 39.14 0.84 -6.35
N ASN A 43 40.12 1.59 -5.84
CA ASN A 43 40.58 1.48 -4.45
C ASN A 43 39.92 2.51 -3.50
N ASP A 44 39.21 3.51 -4.04
CA ASP A 44 38.57 4.55 -3.24
C ASP A 44 37.05 4.32 -3.12
N PHE A 45 36.63 3.85 -1.95
CA PHE A 45 35.22 3.61 -1.62
C PHE A 45 34.36 4.86 -1.77
N ASN A 46 34.85 6.04 -1.33
CA ASN A 46 34.03 7.24 -1.34
C ASN A 46 33.77 7.72 -2.78
N ALA A 47 34.78 7.63 -3.65
CA ALA A 47 34.63 7.94 -5.06
C ALA A 47 33.64 6.99 -5.75
N LEU A 48 33.79 5.68 -5.53
CA LEU A 48 32.89 4.66 -6.10
C LEU A 48 31.46 4.78 -5.58
N TYR A 49 31.29 5.14 -4.30
CA TYR A 49 29.97 5.37 -3.70
C TYR A 49 29.27 6.59 -4.30
N GLN A 50 29.99 7.70 -4.49
CA GLN A 50 29.43 8.89 -5.15
C GLN A 50 29.06 8.59 -6.61
N GLU A 51 29.89 7.83 -7.33
CA GLU A 51 29.59 7.39 -8.68
C GLU A 51 28.35 6.49 -8.72
N ALA A 52 28.21 5.55 -7.78
CA ALA A 52 27.05 4.69 -7.63
C ALA A 52 25.77 5.52 -7.44
N LEU A 53 25.80 6.48 -6.50
CA LEU A 53 24.68 7.38 -6.24
C LEU A 53 24.30 8.18 -7.49
N GLN A 54 25.28 8.70 -8.23
CA GLN A 54 25.03 9.42 -9.48
C GLN A 54 24.40 8.50 -10.53
N LYS A 55 24.91 7.28 -10.68
CA LYS A 55 24.42 6.28 -11.63
C LYS A 55 22.98 5.86 -11.35
N PHE A 56 22.60 5.71 -10.07
CA PHE A 56 21.25 5.32 -9.67
C PHE A 56 20.27 6.52 -9.52
N GLY A 57 20.69 7.73 -9.90
CA GLY A 57 19.83 8.92 -9.96
C GLY A 57 19.73 9.72 -8.65
N GLY A 58 20.54 9.37 -7.65
CA GLY A 58 20.65 10.07 -6.38
C GLY A 58 19.43 9.94 -5.46
N TYR A 59 19.51 10.62 -4.31
CA TYR A 59 18.51 10.51 -3.24
C TYR A 59 17.10 10.95 -3.66
N ALA A 60 16.99 11.97 -4.52
CA ALA A 60 15.70 12.44 -5.02
C ALA A 60 14.97 11.35 -5.84
N SER A 61 15.71 10.59 -6.65
CA SER A 61 15.16 9.45 -7.41
C SER A 61 14.61 8.38 -6.46
N PHE A 62 15.37 8.04 -5.41
CA PHE A 62 14.94 7.03 -4.42
C PHE A 62 13.69 7.45 -3.64
N GLN A 63 13.53 8.74 -3.35
CA GLN A 63 12.30 9.25 -2.74
C GLN A 63 11.11 9.15 -3.70
N ASN A 64 11.30 9.52 -4.98
CA ASN A 64 10.26 9.39 -5.99
C ASN A 64 9.81 7.94 -6.20
N LEU A 65 10.74 6.99 -6.20
CA LEU A 65 10.41 5.56 -6.30
C LEU A 65 9.53 5.08 -5.13
N GLN A 66 9.77 5.56 -3.91
CA GLN A 66 8.90 5.25 -2.77
C GLN A 66 7.52 5.89 -2.93
N LEU A 67 7.47 7.13 -3.38
CA LEU A 67 6.20 7.83 -3.61
C LEU A 67 5.36 7.06 -4.63
N GLU A 68 5.92 6.70 -5.78
CA GLU A 68 5.22 5.94 -6.81
C GLU A 68 4.73 4.57 -6.30
N SER A 69 5.60 3.82 -5.60
CA SER A 69 5.22 2.53 -5.00
C SER A 69 4.09 2.68 -3.97
N ASN A 70 4.16 3.71 -3.13
CA ASN A 70 3.12 4.01 -2.14
C ASN A 70 1.81 4.40 -2.83
N PHE A 71 1.84 5.28 -3.83
CA PHE A 71 0.66 5.67 -4.60
C PHE A 71 0.00 4.44 -5.24
N GLN A 72 0.78 3.56 -5.85
CA GLN A 72 0.26 2.32 -6.44
C GLN A 72 -0.43 1.43 -5.39
N LYS A 73 0.19 1.22 -4.21
CA LYS A 73 -0.43 0.45 -3.12
C LYS A 73 -1.72 1.09 -2.63
N ILE A 74 -1.78 2.41 -2.55
CA ILE A 74 -2.98 3.16 -2.13
C ILE A 74 -4.10 2.97 -3.16
N GLU A 75 -3.81 3.09 -4.45
CA GLU A 75 -4.78 2.86 -5.53
C GLU A 75 -5.31 1.43 -5.54
N GLN A 76 -4.44 0.44 -5.37
CA GLN A 76 -4.84 -0.96 -5.24
C GLN A 76 -5.78 -1.16 -4.05
N GLN A 77 -5.44 -0.61 -2.88
CA GLN A 77 -6.29 -0.69 -1.69
C GLN A 77 -7.64 0.01 -1.89
N MET A 78 -7.69 1.16 -2.56
CA MET A 78 -8.95 1.85 -2.89
C MET A 78 -9.81 1.04 -3.87
N THR A 79 -9.18 0.35 -4.82
CA THR A 79 -9.87 -0.55 -5.74
C THR A 79 -10.50 -1.74 -5.00
N VAL A 80 -9.79 -2.35 -4.05
CA VAL A 80 -10.32 -3.43 -3.20
C VAL A 80 -11.51 -2.95 -2.37
N LEU A 81 -11.41 -1.79 -1.72
CA LEU A 81 -12.52 -1.21 -0.96
C LEU A 81 -13.75 -0.97 -1.83
N SER A 82 -13.57 -0.45 -3.05
CA SER A 82 -14.66 -0.21 -4.00
C SER A 82 -15.36 -1.51 -4.42
N LYS A 83 -14.58 -2.58 -4.66
CA LYS A 83 -15.12 -3.92 -4.95
C LYS A 83 -15.91 -4.49 -3.77
N LEU A 84 -15.41 -4.33 -2.54
CA LEU A 84 -16.10 -4.79 -1.33
C LEU A 84 -17.45 -4.09 -1.15
N GLN A 85 -17.50 -2.79 -1.39
CA GLN A 85 -18.74 -2.01 -1.35
C GLN A 85 -19.75 -2.49 -2.41
N PHE A 86 -19.28 -2.78 -3.63
CA PHE A 86 -20.13 -3.29 -4.69
C PHE A 86 -20.74 -4.66 -4.34
N ILE A 87 -19.92 -5.60 -3.88
CA ILE A 87 -20.37 -6.94 -3.48
C ILE A 87 -21.33 -6.87 -2.28
N GLY A 88 -20.99 -6.07 -1.26
CA GLY A 88 -21.84 -5.87 -0.09
C GLY A 88 -23.19 -5.23 -0.46
N GLY A 89 -23.19 -4.26 -1.38
CA GLY A 89 -24.40 -3.62 -1.88
C GLY A 89 -25.28 -4.59 -2.68
N LEU A 90 -24.69 -5.44 -3.53
CA LEU A 90 -25.41 -6.47 -4.26
C LEU A 90 -26.06 -7.48 -3.29
N LEU A 91 -25.30 -7.97 -2.30
CA LEU A 91 -25.82 -8.89 -1.29
C LEU A 91 -26.98 -8.28 -0.50
N LEU A 92 -26.88 -7.00 -0.14
CA LEU A 92 -27.92 -6.26 0.55
C LEU A 92 -29.23 -6.21 -0.27
N ILE A 93 -29.14 -5.90 -1.57
CA ILE A 93 -30.30 -5.86 -2.47
C ILE A 93 -30.94 -7.24 -2.55
N ILE A 94 -30.14 -8.30 -2.68
CA ILE A 94 -30.64 -9.68 -2.72
C ILE A 94 -31.38 -10.02 -1.41
N LEU A 95 -30.80 -9.74 -0.25
CA LEU A 95 -31.45 -9.96 1.05
C LEU A 95 -32.76 -9.20 1.20
N LEU A 96 -32.81 -7.94 0.73
CA LEU A 96 -34.04 -7.14 0.74
C LEU A 96 -35.11 -7.76 -0.14
N VAL A 97 -34.79 -8.11 -1.39
CA VAL A 97 -35.74 -8.74 -2.32
C VAL A 97 -36.25 -10.07 -1.76
N LEU A 98 -35.38 -10.92 -1.21
CA LEU A 98 -35.81 -12.16 -0.54
C LEU A 98 -36.72 -11.87 0.66
N GLY A 99 -36.37 -10.89 1.49
CA GLY A 99 -37.20 -10.47 2.62
C GLY A 99 -38.60 -10.02 2.20
N PHE A 100 -38.70 -9.26 1.10
CA PHE A 100 -39.98 -8.85 0.54
C PHE A 100 -40.80 -10.04 0.01
N ILE A 101 -40.19 -10.96 -0.73
CA ILE A 101 -40.87 -12.17 -1.23
C ILE A 101 -41.41 -12.99 -0.08
N PHE A 102 -40.60 -13.23 0.96
CA PHE A 102 -41.03 -13.97 2.16
C PHE A 102 -42.18 -13.29 2.87
N LYS A 103 -42.17 -11.95 2.92
CA LYS A 103 -43.26 -11.16 3.51
C LYS A 103 -44.56 -11.29 2.72
N ILE A 104 -44.50 -11.26 1.39
CA ILE A 104 -45.67 -11.42 0.52
C ILE A 104 -46.23 -12.86 0.59
N MET A 105 -45.34 -13.86 0.58
CA MET A 105 -45.70 -15.27 0.68
C MET A 105 -46.09 -15.71 2.10
N HIS A 106 -46.08 -14.79 3.09
CA HIS A 106 -46.37 -15.05 4.50
C HIS A 106 -45.49 -16.16 5.10
N TRP A 107 -44.29 -16.35 4.54
CA TRP A 107 -43.37 -17.35 5.03
C TRP A 107 -42.74 -16.91 6.36
N PRO A 108 -42.49 -17.85 7.28
CA PRO A 108 -41.74 -17.55 8.49
C PRO A 108 -40.37 -16.96 8.11
N TYR A 109 -39.76 -16.20 9.01
CA TYR A 109 -38.44 -15.56 8.84
C TYR A 109 -38.36 -14.30 7.95
N ALA A 110 -39.47 -13.81 7.39
CA ALA A 110 -39.46 -12.54 6.62
C ALA A 110 -38.83 -11.36 7.40
N ASN A 111 -39.21 -11.22 8.68
CA ASN A 111 -38.66 -10.17 9.55
C ASN A 111 -37.17 -10.36 9.83
N LEU A 112 -36.68 -11.60 9.87
CA LEU A 112 -35.27 -11.89 10.11
C LEU A 112 -34.41 -11.41 8.93
N PHE A 113 -34.83 -11.67 7.69
CA PHE A 113 -34.14 -11.19 6.50
C PHE A 113 -34.14 -9.66 6.40
N MET A 114 -35.27 -9.01 6.71
CA MET A 114 -35.33 -7.55 6.74
C MET A 114 -34.39 -6.96 7.80
N LEU A 115 -34.37 -7.52 9.01
CA LEU A 115 -33.49 -7.04 10.08
C LEU A 115 -32.01 -7.27 9.73
N LEU A 116 -31.68 -8.43 9.13
CA LEU A 116 -30.34 -8.75 8.69
C LEU A 116 -29.86 -7.80 7.58
N SER A 117 -30.70 -7.46 6.60
CA SER A 117 -30.35 -6.46 5.59
C SER A 117 -30.06 -5.09 6.22
N CYS A 118 -30.87 -4.66 7.18
CA CYS A 118 -30.67 -3.38 7.86
C CYS A 118 -29.36 -3.39 8.68
N ALA A 119 -29.07 -4.51 9.36
CA ALA A 119 -27.82 -4.71 10.08
C ALA A 119 -26.61 -4.68 9.14
N VAL A 120 -26.64 -5.34 7.98
CA VAL A 120 -25.54 -5.32 6.99
C VAL A 120 -25.33 -3.91 6.45
N LEU A 121 -26.39 -3.14 6.19
CA LEU A 121 -26.27 -1.75 5.74
C LEU A 121 -25.53 -0.90 6.77
N VAL A 122 -25.99 -0.93 8.03
CA VAL A 122 -25.48 -0.06 9.09
C VAL A 122 -24.12 -0.52 9.63
N MET A 123 -23.94 -1.81 9.88
CA MET A 123 -22.72 -2.34 10.49
C MET A 123 -21.61 -2.64 9.50
N PHE A 124 -21.90 -2.83 8.21
CA PHE A 124 -20.87 -3.18 7.22
C PHE A 124 -20.73 -2.12 6.12
N LEU A 125 -21.81 -1.80 5.42
CA LEU A 125 -21.74 -0.89 4.28
C LEU A 125 -21.39 0.55 4.70
N ALA A 126 -22.00 1.04 5.78
CA ALA A 126 -21.73 2.38 6.30
C ALA A 126 -20.26 2.56 6.75
N PRO A 127 -19.68 1.73 7.65
CA PRO A 127 -18.30 1.92 8.07
C PRO A 127 -17.30 1.74 6.92
N VAL A 128 -17.51 0.79 6.01
CA VAL A 128 -16.64 0.62 4.84
C VAL A 128 -16.67 1.87 3.95
N SER A 129 -17.84 2.47 3.75
CA SER A 129 -17.97 3.70 2.96
C SER A 129 -17.32 4.92 3.63
N LEU A 130 -17.49 5.07 4.95
CA LEU A 130 -16.88 6.16 5.72
C LEU A 130 -15.36 6.00 5.76
N TYR A 131 -14.88 4.79 5.97
CA TYR A 131 -13.44 4.47 5.94
C TYR A 131 -12.83 4.77 4.57
N GLY A 132 -13.48 4.35 3.48
CA GLY A 132 -13.05 4.66 2.13
C GLY A 132 -12.97 6.17 1.86
N ARG A 133 -13.97 6.94 2.32
CA ARG A 133 -13.98 8.42 2.19
C ARG A 133 -12.92 9.09 3.05
N TYR A 134 -12.73 8.63 4.29
CA TYR A 134 -11.69 9.12 5.19
C TYR A 134 -10.30 8.90 4.61
N LYS A 135 -10.02 7.67 4.16
CA LYS A 135 -8.75 7.33 3.53
C LYS A 135 -8.51 8.17 2.27
N LYS A 136 -9.52 8.32 1.40
CA LYS A 136 -9.42 9.16 0.20
C LYS A 136 -9.17 10.63 0.55
N SER A 137 -9.72 11.14 1.66
CA SER A 137 -9.50 12.51 2.12
C SER A 137 -8.05 12.73 2.54
N ILE A 138 -7.45 11.82 3.32
CA ILE A 138 -6.05 11.97 3.76
C ILE A 138 -5.10 12.06 2.56
N HIS A 139 -5.30 11.22 1.55
CA HIS A 139 -4.41 11.14 0.39
C HIS A 139 -4.63 12.24 -0.66
N LYS A 140 -5.71 13.03 -0.56
CA LYS A 140 -5.93 14.18 -1.46
C LYS A 140 -5.16 15.42 -0.99
N PHE A 141 -4.64 15.42 0.24
CA PHE A 141 -3.98 16.56 0.88
C PHE A 141 -2.53 16.27 1.35
N SER A 142 -2.00 15.09 1.04
CA SER A 142 -0.59 14.73 1.22
C SER A 142 0.05 14.48 -0.14
#